data_AF-A0A9D8PY97-F1
#
_entry.id   AF-A0A9D8PY97-F1
#
_cell.length_a   1.000
_cell.length_b   1.000
_cell.length_c   1.000
_cell.angle_alpha   90.00
_cell.angle_beta   90.00
_cell.angle_gamma   90.00
#
_symmetry.space_group_name_H-M   'P 1'
#
loop_
_entity.id
_entity.type
_entity.pdbx_description
1 polymer ?
#
loop_
_entity_poly.entity_id
_entity_poly.type
_entity_poly.pdbx_seq_one_letter_code
_entity_poly.pdbx_strand_id
1 'polypeptide(L)' 'MQAYKTYARVQPSGDLALSHLPFAPGSLVEVLVVGSERNSAEREQEWSRLMQMVQSLPQAATIRDADIAAETDATRAAR' A
#
# COMPACT_ATOMS: atom_id res chain seq x y z
N MET A 1 -5.53 6.03 25.66
CA MET A 1 -4.47 6.80 24.96
C MET A 1 -5.16 7.91 24.17
N GLN A 2 -4.83 9.19 24.41
CA GLN A 2 -5.34 10.27 23.57
C GLN A 2 -4.42 10.37 22.34
N ALA A 3 -4.90 9.94 21.18
CA ALA A 3 -4.15 10.01 19.93
C ALA A 3 -4.58 11.26 19.15
N TYR A 4 -3.62 12.09 18.76
CA TYR A 4 -3.83 13.22 17.86
C TYR A 4 -3.29 12.88 16.48
N LYS A 5 -4.16 12.88 15.47
CA LYS A 5 -3.79 12.59 14.07
C LYS A 5 -3.67 13.89 13.29
N THR A 6 -2.54 14.09 12.65
CA THR A 6 -2.30 15.20 11.71
C THR A 6 -1.52 14.71 10.50
N TYR A 7 -1.41 15.55 9.47
CA TYR A 7 -0.66 15.27 8.25
C TYR A 7 0.37 16.38 8.04
N ALA A 8 1.60 16.00 7.69
CA ALA A 8 2.64 16.91 7.27
C ALA A 8 3.30 16.36 6.01
N ARG A 9 3.76 17.28 5.15
CA ARG A 9 4.47 16.92 3.92
C ARG A 9 5.97 17.00 4.17
N VAL A 10 6.71 16.00 3.69
CA VAL A 10 8.17 16.04 3.70
C VAL A 10 8.63 17.18 2.77
N GLN A 11 9.48 18.06 3.30
CA GLN A 11 10.01 19.19 2.54
C GLN A 11 11.03 18.71 1.50
N PRO A 12 11.35 19.52 0.47
CA PRO A 12 12.38 19.16 -0.51
C PRO A 12 13.76 18.87 0.10
N SER A 13 14.06 19.40 1.30
CA SER A 13 15.28 19.09 2.06
C SER A 13 15.30 17.67 2.64
N GLY A 14 14.16 16.98 2.67
CA GLY A 14 13.98 15.71 3.37
C GLY A 14 13.45 15.86 4.79
N ASP A 15 13.30 17.08 5.30
CA ASP A 15 12.85 17.33 6.67
C ASP A 15 11.32 17.24 6.81
N LEU A 16 10.86 16.69 7.93
CA LEU A 16 9.46 16.68 8.36
C LEU A 16 9.33 17.45 9.68
N ALA A 17 8.49 18.47 9.71
CA ALA A 17 8.19 19.24 10.92
C ALA A 17 6.70 19.12 11.29
N LEU A 18 6.42 18.78 12.54
CA LEU A 18 5.07 18.81 13.12
C LEU A 18 4.94 20.06 13.98
N SER A 19 4.05 20.97 13.59
CA SER A 19 3.84 22.26 14.28
C SER A 19 2.44 22.36 14.85
N HIS A 20 2.27 23.24 15.85
CA HIS A 20 0.98 23.54 16.49
C HIS A 20 0.28 22.32 17.11
N LEU A 21 1.05 21.40 17.68
CA LEU A 21 0.49 20.24 18.35
C LEU A 21 -0.21 20.66 19.67
N PRO A 22 -1.35 20.04 20.02
CA PRO A 22 -2.13 20.40 21.20
C PRO A 22 -1.56 19.81 22.51
N PHE A 23 -0.23 19.74 22.64
CA PHE A 23 0.44 19.18 23.82
C PHE A 23 1.18 20.28 24.59
N ALA A 24 1.21 20.18 25.92
CA ALA A 24 1.90 21.15 26.76
C ALA A 24 3.43 21.08 26.55
N PRO A 25 4.15 22.21 26.70
CA PRO A 25 5.62 22.21 26.67
C PRO A 25 6.22 21.20 27.64
N GLY A 26 7.21 20.42 27.19
CA GLY A 26 7.86 19.37 27.99
C GLY A 26 7.13 18.01 28.00
N SER A 27 6.00 17.88 27.32
CA SER A 27 5.32 16.59 27.19
C SER A 27 6.13 15.61 26.34
N LEU A 28 6.26 14.35 26.81
CA LEU A 28 6.75 13.25 26.00
C LEU A 28 5.63 12.76 25.09
N VAL A 29 5.89 12.70 23.79
CA VAL A 29 4.95 12.25 22.76
C VAL A 29 5.55 11.10 21.96
N GLU A 30 4.73 10.10 21.68
CA GLU A 30 5.06 8.99 20.79
C GLU A 30 4.74 9.39 19.34
N VAL A 31 5.67 9.13 18.41
CA VAL A 31 5.52 9.45 16.99
C VAL A 31 5.61 8.16 16.18
N LEU A 32 4.55 7.85 15.43
CA LEU A 32 4.54 6.77 14.45
C LEU A 32 4.72 7.36 13.04
N VAL A 33 5.86 7.09 12.41
CA VAL A 33 6.13 7.47 11.02
C VAL A 33 5.85 6.27 10.13
N VAL A 34 4.79 6.36 9.33
CA VAL A 34 4.47 5.37 8.30
C VAL A 34 4.73 6.03 6.96
N GLY A 35 5.64 5.48 6.16
CA GLY A 35 5.80 5.92 4.78
C GLY A 35 4.45 5.81 4.07
N SER A 36 4.03 6.84 3.36
CA SER A 36 2.87 6.71 2.48
C SER A 36 3.16 5.55 1.54
N GLU A 37 2.25 4.60 1.46
CA GLU A 37 2.31 3.56 0.44
C GLU A 37 2.55 4.23 -0.93
N ARG A 38 3.34 3.59 -1.80
CA ARG A 38 3.56 4.04 -3.19
C ARG A 38 2.23 4.57 -3.74
N ASN A 39 2.27 5.71 -4.44
CA ASN A 39 1.10 6.36 -5.01
C ASN A 39 0.18 5.27 -5.60
N SER A 40 -1.12 5.30 -5.31
CA SER A 40 -2.06 4.28 -5.81
C SER A 40 -1.89 4.08 -7.33
N ALA A 41 -1.60 5.16 -8.06
CA ALA A 41 -1.27 5.11 -9.48
C ALA A 41 0.04 4.37 -9.80
N GLU A 42 1.11 4.54 -9.00
CA GLU A 42 2.36 3.79 -9.17
C GLU A 42 2.16 2.30 -8.87
N ARG A 43 1.39 1.98 -7.83
CA ARG A 43 1.04 0.61 -7.48
C ARG A 43 0.19 -0.03 -8.58
N GLU A 44 -0.81 0.66 -9.10
CA GLU A 44 -1.62 0.22 -10.24
C GLU A 44 -0.74 -0.06 -11.47
N GLN A 45 0.23 0.82 -11.76
CA GLN A 45 1.17 0.60 -12.86
C GLN A 45 2.06 -0.62 -12.63
N GLU A 46 2.54 -0.83 -11.41
CA GLU A 46 3.35 -2.00 -11.05
C GLU A 46 2.56 -3.31 -11.21
N TRP A 47 1.32 -3.36 -10.70
CA TRP A 47 0.43 -4.51 -10.88
C TRP A 47 0.11 -4.76 -12.34
N SER A 48 -0.17 -3.71 -13.11
CA SER A 48 -0.44 -3.82 -14.55
C SER A 48 0.74 -4.44 -15.30
N ARG A 49 1.97 -3.98 -15.02
CA ARG A 49 3.19 -4.57 -15.61
C ARG A 49 3.38 -6.02 -15.21
N LEU A 50 3.17 -6.36 -13.94
CA LEU A 50 3.27 -7.73 -13.44
C LEU A 50 2.29 -8.65 -14.19
N MET A 51 1.02 -8.23 -14.31
CA MET A 51 -0.01 -9.02 -14.98
C MET A 51 0.28 -9.20 -16.47
N GLN A 52 0.74 -8.14 -17.16
CA GLN A 52 1.17 -8.23 -18.56
C GLN A 52 2.33 -9.23 -18.73
N MET A 53 3.32 -9.19 -17.82
CA MET A 53 4.43 -10.13 -17.84
C MET A 53 3.95 -11.57 -17.65
N VAL A 54 3.06 -11.83 -16.69
CA VAL A 54 2.48 -13.17 -16.47
C VAL A 54 1.70 -13.65 -17.69
N GLN A 55 0.88 -12.78 -18.29
CA GLN A 55 0.10 -13.10 -19.50
C GLN A 55 0.98 -13.34 -20.73
N SER A 56 2.18 -12.76 -20.78
CA SER A 56 3.13 -12.98 -21.87
C SER A 56 3.83 -14.34 -21.83
N LEU A 57 3.71 -15.09 -20.72
CA LEU A 57 4.33 -16.40 -20.58
C LEU A 57 3.66 -17.43 -21.51
N PRO A 58 4.42 -18.28 -22.23
CA PRO A 58 3.84 -19.29 -23.12
C PRO A 58 2.86 -20.23 -22.41
N GLN A 59 3.10 -20.52 -21.13
CA GLN A 59 2.24 -21.38 -20.33
C GLN A 59 0.87 -20.72 -20.04
N ALA A 60 0.82 -19.38 -19.97
CA ALA A 60 -0.43 -18.66 -19.73
C ALA A 60 -1.45 -18.88 -20.86
N ALA A 61 -0.99 -19.07 -22.09
CA ALA A 61 -1.85 -19.35 -23.24
C ALA A 61 -2.63 -20.68 -23.13
N THR A 62 -2.18 -21.59 -22.26
CA THR A 62 -2.87 -22.87 -22.00
C THR A 62 -3.88 -22.82 -20.87
N ILE A 63 -3.94 -21.73 -20.11
CA ILE A 63 -4.83 -21.57 -18.97
C ILE A 63 -6.12 -20.90 -19.45
N ARG A 64 -7.27 -21.51 -19.15
CA ARG A 64 -8.58 -20.94 -19.51
C ARG A 64 -9.21 -20.25 -18.31
N ASP A 65 -10.11 -19.32 -18.58
CA ASP A 65 -10.86 -18.61 -17.53
C ASP A 65 -11.61 -19.55 -16.58
N ALA A 66 -12.11 -20.68 -17.10
CA ALA A 66 -12.77 -21.69 -16.28
C ALA A 66 -11.81 -22.38 -15.29
N ASP A 67 -10.55 -22.58 -15.69
CA ASP A 67 -9.52 -23.19 -14.84
C ASP A 67 -9.14 -22.22 -13.71
N ILE A 68 -9.06 -20.91 -14.01
CA ILE A 68 -8.81 -19.84 -13.03
C ILE A 68 -9.97 -19.69 -12.04
N ALA A 69 -11.21 -19.70 -12.55
CA ALA A 69 -12.40 -19.58 -11.71
C ALA A 69 -12.52 -20.74 -10.73
N ALA A 70 -12.29 -21.97 -11.21
CA ALA A 70 -12.32 -23.17 -10.36
C ALA A 70 -11.27 -23.12 -9.24
N GLU A 71 -10.05 -22.68 -9.52
CA GLU A 71 -9.00 -22.52 -8.50
C GLU A 71 -9.37 -21.43 -7.48
N THR A 72 -9.84 -20.28 -7.96
CA THR A 72 -10.26 -19.17 -7.08
C THR A 72 -11.37 -19.60 -6.12
N ASP A 73 -12.37 -20.31 -6.63
CA ASP A 73 -13.50 -20.81 -5.82
C ASP A 73 -13.03 -21.84 -4.79
N ALA A 74 -12.15 -22.76 -5.18
CA ALA A 74 -11.56 -23.74 -4.26
C ALA A 74 -10.76 -23.06 -3.14
N THR A 75 -9.91 -22.07 -3.46
CA THR A 75 -9.11 -21.33 -2.49
C THR A 75 -9.97 -20.49 -1.54
N ARG A 76 -11.08 -19.93 -2.01
CA ARG A 76 -12.03 -19.18 -1.17
C ARG A 76 -12.88 -20.07 -0.28
N ALA A 77 -13.30 -21.23 -0.77
CA ALA A 77 -14.06 -22.20 0.03
C ALA A 77 -13.21 -22.85 1.14
N ALA A 78 -11.89 -22.84 1.00
CA ALA A 78 -10.94 -23.35 1.99
C ALA A 78 -10.52 -22.33 3.08
N ARG A 79 -10.99 -21.07 2.99
CA ARG A 79 -10.79 -20.03 4.02
C ARG A 79 -12.01 -19.89 4.91
#